data_AF-A0A4V2Y089-F1
#
_entry.id   AF-A0A4V2Y089-F1
#
_cell.length_a   1.000
_cell.length_b   1.000
_cell.length_c   1.000
_cell.angle_alpha   90.00
_cell.angle_beta   90.00
_cell.angle_gamma   90.00
#
_symmetry.space_group_name_H-M   'P 1'
#
loop_
_entity.id
_entity.type
_entity.pdbx_description
1 polymer ?
#
loop_
_entity_poly.entity_id
_entity_poly.type
_entity_poly.pdbx_seq_one_letter_code
_entity_poly.pdbx_strand_id
1 'polypeptide(L)'
;MARTPFQPDAAQRAALDQLARLARRRAKLDAETDAALLDAAALNVPKKAIAEAHGADWETVARRLAKLTPAEQLDVSRPGGPPVTVPGLPRKDARRP
;
A
#
# COMPACT_ATOMS: atom_id res chain seq x y z
N MET A 1 5.22 -29.13 -33.65
CA MET A 1 5.71 -30.04 -32.58
C MET A 1 5.03 -29.66 -31.29
N ALA A 2 4.29 -30.57 -30.66
CA ALA A 2 3.63 -30.31 -29.38
C ALA A 2 4.67 -30.36 -28.25
N ARG A 3 4.74 -29.31 -27.42
CA ARG A 3 5.58 -29.32 -26.21
C ARG A 3 4.92 -30.26 -25.19
N THR A 4 5.64 -31.30 -24.77
CA THR A 4 5.20 -32.18 -23.68
C THR A 4 4.97 -31.33 -22.43
N PRO A 5 3.81 -31.48 -21.74
CA PRO A 5 3.53 -30.71 -20.53
C PRO A 5 4.52 -31.08 -19.42
N PHE A 6 4.97 -30.07 -18.67
CA PHE A 6 5.82 -30.27 -17.50
C PHE A 6 5.07 -31.09 -16.44
N GLN A 7 5.65 -32.22 -16.04
CA GLN A 7 5.15 -33.05 -14.96
C GLN A 7 6.18 -33.03 -13.83
N PRO A 8 5.96 -32.24 -12.76
CA PRO A 8 6.92 -32.18 -11.66
C PRO A 8 6.96 -33.50 -10.91
N ASP A 9 8.17 -33.96 -10.59
CA ASP A 9 8.36 -35.05 -9.63
C ASP A 9 7.93 -34.63 -8.20
N ALA A 10 7.97 -35.57 -7.26
CA ALA A 10 7.51 -35.32 -5.89
C ALA A 10 8.30 -34.20 -5.18
N ALA A 11 9.61 -34.10 -5.41
CA ALA A 11 10.46 -33.08 -4.80
C ALA A 11 10.20 -31.70 -5.43
N GLN A 12 10.07 -31.64 -6.75
CA GLN A 12 9.71 -30.43 -7.49
C GLN A 12 8.32 -29.93 -7.09
N ARG A 13 7.36 -30.83 -6.90
CA ARG A 13 6.02 -30.48 -6.45
C ARG A 13 6.01 -29.91 -5.03
N ALA A 14 6.77 -30.50 -4.12
CA ALA A 14 6.95 -29.95 -2.77
C ALA A 14 7.58 -28.55 -2.79
N ALA A 15 8.59 -28.31 -3.64
CA ALA A 15 9.19 -26.99 -3.81
C ALA A 15 8.20 -25.96 -4.36
N LEU A 16 7.39 -26.33 -5.37
CA LEU A 16 6.34 -25.46 -5.92
C LEU A 16 5.28 -25.13 -4.87
N ASP A 17 4.89 -26.10 -4.04
CA ASP A 17 3.93 -25.87 -2.95
C ASP A 17 4.49 -24.92 -1.90
N GLN A 18 5.79 -25.02 -1.57
CA GLN A 18 6.47 -24.07 -0.69
C GLN A 18 6.47 -22.66 -1.28
N LEU A 19 6.81 -22.53 -2.58
CA LEU A 19 6.76 -21.25 -3.27
C LEU A 19 5.35 -20.65 -3.27
N ALA A 20 4.31 -21.46 -3.51
CA ALA A 20 2.92 -21.02 -3.47
C ALA A 20 2.52 -20.53 -2.06
N ARG A 21 2.96 -21.20 -1.00
CA ARG A 21 2.72 -20.75 0.38
C ARG A 21 3.41 -19.42 0.68
N LEU A 22 4.67 -19.27 0.25
CA LEU A 22 5.42 -18.02 0.41
C LEU A 22 4.78 -16.88 -0.38
N ALA A 23 4.32 -17.13 -1.60
CA ALA A 23 3.61 -16.15 -2.41
C ALA A 23 2.33 -15.65 -1.72
N ARG A 24 1.53 -16.54 -1.12
CA ARG A 24 0.34 -16.16 -0.34
C ARG A 24 0.68 -15.34 0.89
N ARG A 25 1.74 -15.72 1.62
CA ARG A 25 2.22 -14.95 2.78
C ARG A 25 2.69 -13.57 2.37
N ARG A 26 3.44 -13.47 1.27
CA ARG A 26 3.87 -12.20 0.70
C ARG A 26 2.67 -11.33 0.32
N ALA A 27 1.68 -11.88 -0.37
CA ALA A 27 0.48 -11.13 -0.75
C ALA A 27 -0.26 -10.57 0.49
N LYS A 28 -0.33 -11.35 1.58
CA LYS A 28 -0.88 -10.88 2.85
C LYS A 28 -0.07 -9.73 3.45
N LEU A 29 1.25 -9.88 3.51
CA LEU A 29 2.14 -8.83 4.04
C LEU A 29 2.12 -7.55 3.18
N ASP A 30 2.04 -7.69 1.85
CA ASP A 30 1.91 -6.57 0.93
C ASP A 30 0.59 -5.81 1.20
N ALA A 31 -0.53 -6.52 1.44
CA ALA A 31 -1.80 -5.90 1.81
C ALA A 31 -1.75 -5.19 3.17
N GLU A 32 -1.13 -5.81 4.19
CA GLU A 32 -0.92 -5.17 5.51
C GLU A 32 -0.04 -3.92 5.40
N THR A 33 0.99 -3.96 4.54
CA THR A 33 1.87 -2.82 4.27
C THR A 33 1.10 -1.69 3.59
N ASP A 34 0.28 -2.02 2.59
CA ASP A 34 -0.53 -1.05 1.86
C ASP A 34 -1.57 -0.37 2.78
N ALA A 35 -2.18 -1.11 3.71
CA ALA A 35 -3.04 -0.54 4.74
C ALA A 35 -2.29 0.46 5.64
N ALA A 36 -1.09 0.08 6.13
CA ALA A 36 -0.27 0.98 6.95
C ALA A 36 0.19 2.24 6.19
N LEU A 37 0.44 2.13 4.88
CA LEU A 37 0.76 3.28 4.03
C LEU A 37 -0.43 4.24 3.91
N LEU A 38 -1.65 3.72 3.80
CA LEU A 38 -2.88 4.53 3.78
C LEU A 38 -3.11 5.22 5.12
N ASP A 39 -2.93 4.53 6.24
CA ASP A 39 -3.04 5.11 7.58
C ASP A 39 -2.04 6.27 7.77
N ALA A 40 -0.78 6.06 7.38
CA ALA A 40 0.24 7.10 7.43
C ALA A 40 -0.10 8.30 6.52
N ALA A 41 -0.64 8.04 5.33
CA ALA A 41 -1.09 9.09 4.42
C ALA A 41 -2.29 9.87 4.99
N ALA A 42 -3.25 9.21 5.64
CA ALA A 42 -4.39 9.83 6.31
C ALA A 42 -3.97 10.73 7.48
N LEU A 43 -2.88 10.36 8.17
CA LEU A 43 -2.24 11.17 9.20
C LEU A 43 -1.39 12.33 8.64
N ASN A 44 -1.40 12.56 7.31
CA ASN A 44 -0.58 13.55 6.62
C ASN A 44 0.94 13.38 6.84
N VAL A 45 1.41 12.16 7.10
CA VAL A 45 2.84 11.89 7.22
C VAL A 45 3.51 12.15 5.87
N PRO A 46 4.62 12.91 5.81
CA PRO A 46 5.30 13.17 4.56
C PRO A 46 5.76 11.87 3.88
N LYS A 47 5.48 11.72 2.58
CA LYS A 47 5.86 10.54 1.79
C LYS A 47 7.34 10.17 1.91
N LYS A 48 8.22 11.17 2.07
CA LYS A 48 9.66 10.96 2.28
C LYS A 48 9.97 10.26 3.60
N ALA A 49 9.29 10.63 4.69
CA ALA A 49 9.45 9.98 6.00
C ALA A 49 8.91 8.54 5.98
N ILE A 50 7.78 8.32 5.29
CA ILE A 50 7.24 6.98 5.05
C ILE A 50 8.25 6.12 4.26
N ALA A 51 8.84 6.68 3.21
CA ALA A 51 9.83 6.02 2.37
C ALA A 51 11.10 5.64 3.15
N GLU A 52 11.61 6.54 3.99
CA GLU A 52 12.73 6.27 4.89
C GLU A 52 12.42 5.14 5.88
N ALA A 53 11.24 5.13 6.51
CA ALA A 53 10.83 4.08 7.44
C ALA A 53 10.58 2.72 6.76
N HIS A 54 10.04 2.72 5.54
CA HIS A 54 9.81 1.53 4.74
C HIS A 54 11.11 1.01 4.08
N GLY A 55 12.19 1.79 4.06
CA GLY A 55 13.43 1.45 3.37
C GLY A 55 13.27 1.36 1.85
N ALA A 56 12.39 2.18 1.27
CA ALA A 56 12.13 2.22 -0.18
C ALA A 56 12.26 3.66 -0.71
N ASP A 57 12.35 3.80 -2.03
CA ASP A 57 12.33 5.11 -2.66
C ASP A 57 10.95 5.78 -2.54
N TRP A 58 10.98 7.11 -2.41
CA TRP A 58 9.77 7.92 -2.31
C TRP A 58 8.85 7.77 -3.54
N GLU A 59 9.41 7.55 -4.73
CA GLU A 59 8.63 7.28 -5.95
C GLU A 59 7.87 5.95 -5.88
N THR A 60 8.44 4.96 -5.20
CA THR A 60 7.81 3.65 -5.00
C THR A 60 6.62 3.79 -4.06
N VAL A 61 6.78 4.54 -2.97
CA VAL A 61 5.67 4.89 -2.06
C VAL A 61 4.59 5.69 -2.79
N ALA A 62 4.97 6.69 -3.59
CA ALA A 62 4.02 7.49 -4.35
C ALA A 62 3.21 6.66 -5.37
N ARG A 63 3.87 5.74 -6.11
CA ARG A 63 3.21 4.84 -7.05
C ARG A 63 2.29 3.84 -6.35
N ARG A 64 2.69 3.30 -5.19
CA ARG A 64 1.83 2.43 -4.37
C ARG A 64 0.58 3.16 -3.92
N LEU A 65 0.74 4.34 -3.31
CA LEU A 65 -0.39 5.17 -2.87
C LEU A 65 -1.31 5.60 -4.03
N ALA A 66 -0.78 5.81 -5.23
CA ALA A 66 -1.60 6.15 -6.41
C ALA A 66 -2.41 4.96 -6.95
N LYS A 67 -1.94 3.72 -6.73
CA LYS A 67 -2.66 2.50 -7.14
C LYS A 67 -3.75 2.11 -6.15
N LEU A 68 -3.58 2.44 -4.88
CA LEU A 68 -4.58 2.28 -3.82
C LEU A 68 -5.65 3.35 -4.05
N THR A 69 -6.76 2.94 -4.66
CA THR A 69 -7.78 3.82 -5.22
C THR A 69 -8.45 4.72 -4.16
N PRO A 70 -9.12 5.82 -4.57
CA PRO A 70 -9.93 6.63 -3.66
C PRO A 70 -11.05 5.83 -2.95
N ALA A 71 -11.49 4.72 -3.53
CA ALA A 71 -12.49 3.82 -2.94
C ALA A 71 -11.93 3.03 -1.74
N GLU A 72 -10.68 2.58 -1.81
CA GLU A 72 -9.99 1.93 -0.67
C GLU A 72 -9.66 2.95 0.43
N GLN A 73 -9.40 4.21 0.06
CA GLN A 73 -9.26 5.33 1.00
C GLN A 73 -10.57 5.65 1.76
N LEU A 74 -11.73 5.43 1.13
CA LEU A 74 -13.05 5.63 1.74
C LEU A 74 -13.43 4.50 2.72
N ASP A 75 -13.00 3.26 2.47
CA ASP A 75 -13.29 2.13 3.37
C ASP A 75 -12.45 2.19 4.66
N VAL A 76 -11.20 2.68 4.57
CA VAL A 76 -10.37 3.01 5.75
C VAL A 76 -10.93 4.21 6.53
N SER A 77 -11.62 5.13 5.82
CA SER A 77 -12.30 6.29 6.42
C SER A 77 -13.64 5.95 7.09
N ARG A 78 -14.04 4.67 7.22
CA ARG A 78 -15.26 4.32 7.96
C ARG A 78 -15.01 4.49 9.47
N PRO A 79 -15.52 5.57 10.09
CA PRO A 79 -15.00 6.02 11.37
C PRO A 79 -15.85 5.51 12.53
N GLY A 80 -15.21 4.86 13.50
CA GLY A 80 -15.54 5.02 14.91
C GLY A 80 -14.85 6.23 15.56
N GLY A 81 -14.21 7.11 14.77
CA GLY A 81 -13.48 8.28 15.27
C GLY A 81 -14.01 9.58 14.64
N PRO A 82 -14.19 10.66 15.41
CA PRO A 82 -14.73 11.91 14.89
C PRO A 82 -13.82 12.53 13.82
N PRO A 83 -14.38 13.30 12.86
CA PRO A 83 -13.60 13.93 11.81
C PRO A 83 -12.54 14.85 12.42
N VAL A 84 -11.27 14.59 12.09
CA VAL A 84 -10.17 15.47 12.46
C VAL A 84 -10.39 16.80 11.75
N THR A 85 -10.76 17.81 12.52
CA THR A 85 -10.87 19.18 12.03
C THR A 85 -9.45 19.70 11.84
N VAL A 86 -8.96 19.74 10.60
CA VAL A 86 -7.66 20.34 10.29
C VAL A 86 -7.77 21.86 10.54
N PRO A 87 -7.03 22.44 11.51
CA PRO A 87 -7.09 23.86 11.76
C PRO A 87 -6.41 24.61 10.61
N GLY A 88 -7.21 25.40 9.88
CA GLY A 88 -6.81 26.59 9.13
C GLY A 88 -5.53 26.52 8.29
N LEU A 89 -5.66 26.22 7.00
CA LEU A 89 -4.77 26.80 6.01
C LEU A 89 -4.96 28.33 6.03
N PRO A 90 -3.90 29.15 6.17
CA PRO A 90 -4.06 30.60 6.03
C PRO A 90 -4.47 30.92 4.59
N ARG A 91 -5.68 31.46 4.43
CA ARG A 91 -6.12 32.08 3.17
C ARG A 91 -5.24 33.30 2.90
N LYS A 92 -4.16 33.13 2.15
CA LYS A 92 -3.56 34.23 1.39
C LYS A 92 -4.53 34.57 0.27
N ASP A 93 -5.39 35.55 0.53
CA ASP A 93 -5.81 36.57 -0.42
C ASP A 93 -6.87 37.45 0.24
N ALA A 94 -6.40 38.29 1.15
CA ALA A 94 -7.09 39.52 1.54
C ALA A 94 -6.25 40.70 1.05
N ARG A 95 -6.28 40.95 -0.27
CA ARG A 95 -6.00 42.31 -0.76
C ARG A 95 -7.22 43.15 -0.38
N ARG A 96 -7.06 43.92 0.70
CA ARG A 96 -8.00 44.97 1.14
C ARG A 96 -7.81 46.23 0.26
N PRO A 97 -8.82 47.13 0.26
CA PRO A 97 -9.13 48.10 -0.80
C PRO A 97 -8.10 49.22 -0.97
#